data_AF-A0A455U4T2-F1
#
_entry.id   AF-A0A455U4T2-F1
#
_cell.length_a   1.000
_cell.length_b   1.000
_cell.length_c   1.000
_cell.angle_alpha   90.00
_cell.angle_beta   90.00
_cell.angle_gamma   90.00
#
_symmetry.space_group_name_H-M   'P 1'
#
loop_
_entity.id
_entity.type
_entity.pdbx_description
1 polymer ?
#
loop_
_entity_poly.entity_id
_entity_poly.type
_entity_poly.pdbx_seq_one_letter_code
_entity_poly.pdbx_strand_id
1 'polypeptide(L)' 'MMAECIRLDIQCAQICRLAASFMAQGSEYAKDICRVCADICKACGDECAKHDAQHCQECAKVCHRCADECAAMAS' A
#
# COMPACT_ATOMS: atom_id res chain seq x y z
N MET A 1 19.86 -2.04 -5.35
CA MET A 1 19.60 -3.42 -4.86
C MET A 1 18.18 -3.47 -4.33
N MET A 2 17.45 -4.57 -4.53
CA MET A 2 15.99 -4.65 -4.28
C MET A 2 15.60 -5.10 -2.86
N ALA A 3 16.54 -5.14 -1.91
CA ALA A 3 16.25 -5.64 -0.55
C ALA A 3 15.17 -4.80 0.16
N GLU A 4 15.21 -3.48 -0.01
CA GLU A 4 14.21 -2.57 0.56
C GLU A 4 12.86 -2.67 -0.15
N CYS A 5 12.86 -2.77 -1.49
CA CYS A 5 11.67 -3.06 -2.28
C CYS A 5 10.96 -4.32 -1.78
N ILE A 6 11.68 -5.44 -1.64
CA ILE A 6 11.12 -6.72 -1.18
C ILE A 6 10.57 -6.59 0.25
N ARG A 7 11.27 -5.86 1.13
CA ARG A 7 10.81 -5.62 2.50
C ARG A 7 9.49 -4.84 2.52
N LEU A 8 9.37 -3.80 1.68
CA LEU A 8 8.17 -2.98 1.58
C LEU A 8 7.02 -3.72 0.88
N ASP A 9 7.29 -4.53 -0.15
CA ASP A 9 6.29 -5.34 -0.84
C ASP A 9 5.56 -6.28 0.14
N ILE A 10 6.31 -6.92 1.05
CA ILE A 10 5.74 -7.81 2.07
C ILE A 10 4.84 -7.03 3.04
N GLN A 11 5.30 -5.87 3.53
CA GLN A 11 4.55 -5.02 4.45
C GLN A 11 3.28 -4.46 3.78
N CYS A 12 3.42 -3.95 2.56
CA CYS A 12 2.33 -3.42 1.73
C CYS A 12 1.26 -4.48 1.50
N ALA A 13 1.65 -5.69 1.09
CA ALA A 13 0.70 -6.77 0.86
C ALA A 13 -0.06 -7.16 2.15
N GLN A 14 0.59 -7.14 3.32
CA GLN A 14 -0.06 -7.44 4.61
C GLN A 14 -1.05 -6.35 5.01
N ILE A 15 -0.67 -5.08 4.97
CA ILE A 15 -1.55 -3.98 5.38
C ILE A 15 -2.72 -3.80 4.40
N CYS A 16 -2.51 -3.96 3.09
CA CYS A 16 -3.60 -3.90 2.10
C CYS A 16 -4.65 -4.98 2.37
N ARG A 17 -4.23 -6.20 2.71
CA ARG A 17 -5.16 -7.28 3.09
C ARG A 17 -5.94 -6.95 4.35
N LEU A 18 -5.28 -6.38 5.37
CA LEU A 18 -5.94 -5.98 6.61
C LEU A 18 -6.97 -4.87 6.38
N ALA A 19 -6.58 -3.82 5.65
CA ALA A 19 -7.45 -2.70 5.31
C ALA A 19 -8.70 -3.19 4.55
N ALA A 20 -8.51 -4.01 3.52
CA ALA A 20 -9.60 -4.59 2.74
C ALA A 20 -10.57 -5.42 3.61
N SER A 21 -10.04 -6.27 4.49
CA SER A 21 -10.86 -7.08 5.39
C SER A 21 -11.70 -6.22 6.34
N PHE A 22 -11.10 -5.20 6.96
CA PHE A 22 -11.78 -4.35 7.94
C PHE A 22 -12.81 -3.43 7.29
N MET A 23 -12.52 -2.94 6.07
CA MET A 23 -13.52 -2.22 5.26
C MET A 23 -14.71 -3.12 4.92
N ALA A 24 -14.46 -4.36 4.48
CA ALA A 24 -15.52 -5.31 4.13
C ALA A 24 -16.40 -5.70 5.33
N GLN A 25 -15.86 -5.66 6.54
CA GLN A 25 -16.56 -5.93 7.79
C GLN A 25 -17.30 -4.71 8.36
N GLY A 26 -17.18 -3.53 7.74
CA GLY A 26 -17.76 -2.29 8.28
C GLY A 26 -17.14 -1.89 9.63
N SER A 27 -15.87 -2.20 9.84
CA SER A 27 -15.18 -1.94 11.12
C SER A 27 -15.05 -0.45 11.41
N GLU A 28 -15.28 -0.04 12.66
CA GLU A 28 -15.00 1.32 13.13
C GLU A 28 -13.52 1.71 13.01
N TYR A 29 -12.61 0.73 12.96
CA TYR A 29 -11.17 0.93 12.82
C TYR A 29 -10.72 1.06 11.36
N ALA A 30 -11.61 0.92 10.38
CA ALA A 30 -11.24 0.92 8.97
C ALA A 30 -10.53 2.22 8.55
N LYS A 31 -10.94 3.37 9.08
CA LYS A 31 -10.31 4.67 8.79
C LYS A 31 -8.86 4.73 9.25
N ASP A 32 -8.60 4.35 10.51
CA ASP A 32 -7.25 4.36 11.07
C ASP A 32 -6.32 3.38 10.37
N ILE A 33 -6.84 2.22 9.99
CA ILE A 33 -6.09 1.22 9.22
C ILE A 33 -5.79 1.73 7.81
N CYS A 34 -6.76 2.35 7.13
CA CYS A 34 -6.54 2.95 5.83
C CYS A 34 -5.49 4.07 5.86
N ARG A 35 -5.41 4.87 6.94
CA ARG A 35 -4.33 5.86 7.10
C ARG A 35 -2.94 5.21 7.05
N VAL A 36 -2.74 4.15 7.83
CA VAL A 36 -1.45 3.41 7.84
C VAL A 36 -1.21 2.70 6.50
N CYS A 37 -2.27 2.16 5.89
CA CYS A 37 -2.19 1.55 4.57
C CYS A 37 -1.72 2.54 3.51
N ALA A 38 -2.21 3.78 3.54
CA ALA A 38 -1.80 4.83 2.62
C ALA A 38 -0.30 5.15 2.73
N ASP A 39 0.21 5.30 3.96
CA ASP A 39 1.62 5.59 4.22
C ASP A 39 2.54 4.46 3.69
N ILE A 40 2.19 3.21 3.97
CA ILE A 40 2.97 2.04 3.52
C ILE A 40 2.87 1.87 2.00
N CYS A 41 1.69 2.05 1.40
CA CYS A 41 1.52 1.98 -0.05
C CYS A 41 2.35 3.06 -0.75
N LYS A 42 2.37 4.28 -0.23
CA LYS A 42 3.21 5.34 -0.77
C LYS A 42 4.70 4.98 -0.69
N ALA A 43 5.17 4.49 0.47
CA ALA A 43 6.55 4.07 0.64
C ALA A 43 6.94 2.93 -0.32
N CYS A 44 6.07 1.91 -0.45
CA CYS A 44 6.25 0.79 -1.36
C CYS A 44 6.30 1.26 -2.82
N GLY A 45 5.37 2.12 -3.21
CA GLY A 45 5.32 2.64 -4.57
C GLY A 45 6.54 3.50 -4.93
N ASP A 46 6.98 4.36 -3.99
CA ASP A 46 8.16 5.21 -4.16
C ASP A 46 9.45 4.40 -4.26
N GLU A 47 9.57 3.27 -3.55
CA GLU A 47 10.73 2.37 -3.67
C GLU A 47 10.68 1.54 -4.95
N CYS A 48 9.54 0.92 -5.27
CA CYS A 48 9.35 0.14 -6.50
C CYS A 48 9.62 0.96 -7.75
N ALA A 49 9.25 2.25 -7.77
CA ALA A 49 9.49 3.15 -8.89
C ALA A 49 10.99 3.35 -9.22
N LYS A 50 11.91 3.04 -8.29
CA LYS A 50 13.37 3.14 -8.49
C LYS A 50 13.95 1.97 -9.27
N HIS A 51 13.14 0.98 -9.68
CA HIS A 51 13.59 -0.23 -10.34
C HIS A 51 12.93 -0.39 -11.72
N ASP A 52 13.72 -0.59 -12.77
CA ASP A 52 13.24 -0.69 -14.16
C ASP A 52 12.53 -2.01 -14.49
N ALA A 53 12.54 -2.99 -13.57
CA ALA A 53 11.85 -4.25 -13.78
C ALA A 53 10.34 -4.02 -13.94
N GLN A 54 9.74 -4.66 -14.96
CA GLN A 54 8.32 -4.46 -15.29
C GLN A 54 7.40 -4.64 -14.08
N HIS A 55 7.60 -5.70 -13.28
CA HIS A 55 6.79 -5.96 -12.10
C HIS A 55 6.92 -4.86 -11.03
N CYS A 56 8.07 -4.19 -10.93
CA CYS A 56 8.26 -3.08 -9.99
C CYS A 56 7.48 -1.84 -10.45
N GLN A 57 7.50 -1.53 -11.75
CA GLN A 57 6.73 -0.41 -12.31
C GLN A 57 5.21 -0.63 -12.17
N GLU A 58 4.76 -1.87 -12.37
CA GLU A 58 3.36 -2.26 -12.12
C GLU A 58 3.00 -2.14 -10.63
N CYS A 59 3.87 -2.64 -9.73
CA CYS A 59 3.68 -2.50 -8.28
C CYS A 59 3.59 -1.03 -7.86
N ALA A 60 4.50 -0.19 -8.37
CA ALA A 60 4.52 1.24 -8.06
C ALA A 60 3.20 1.93 -8.42
N LYS A 61 2.73 1.72 -9.65
CA LYS A 61 1.46 2.29 -10.13
C LYS A 61 0.27 1.87 -9.26
N VAL A 62 0.18 0.59 -8.90
CA VAL A 62 -0.93 0.08 -8.08
C VAL A 62 -0.84 0.59 -6.64
N CYS A 63 0.36 0.64 -6.07
CA CYS A 63 0.57 1.13 -4.71
C CYS A 63 0.25 2.62 -4.58
N HIS A 64 0.68 3.47 -5.53
CA HIS A 64 0.31 4.89 -5.53
C HIS A 64 -1.19 5.09 -5.61
N ARG A 65 -1.88 4.35 -6.48
CA ARG A 65 -3.35 4.37 -6.54
C ARG A 65 -3.98 3.92 -5.21
N CYS A 66 -3.49 2.85 -4.61
CA CYS A 66 -4.01 2.36 -3.34
C CYS A 66 -3.79 3.37 -2.21
N ALA A 67 -2.67 4.09 -2.22
CA ALA A 67 -2.38 5.14 -1.26
C ALA A 67 -3.41 6.28 -1.34
N ASP A 68 -3.73 6.75 -2.55
CA ASP A 68 -4.72 7.81 -2.76
C ASP A 68 -6.12 7.40 -2.27
N GLU A 69 -6.56 6.19 -2.61
CA GLU A 69 -7.86 5.65 -2.19
C GLU A 69 -7.93 5.46 -0.67
N CYS A 70 -6.86 4.92 -0.06
CA CYS A 70 -6.81 4.74 1.39
C CYS A 70 -6.76 6.09 2.14
N ALA A 71 -6.08 7.09 1.60
CA ALA A 71 -6.07 8.44 2.17
C ALA A 71 -7.47 9.10 2.12
N ALA A 72 -8.19 8.92 1.01
CA ALA A 72 -9.58 9.36 0.89
C ALA A 72 -10.50 8.66 1.90
N MET A 73 -10.33 7.35 2.11
CA MET A 73 -11.09 6.58 3.10
C MET A 73 -10.79 6.98 4.56
N ALA A 74 -9.58 7.47 4.83
CA ALA A 74 -9.16 7.89 6.16
C ALA A 74 -9.66 9.29 6.57
N SER A 75 -10.26 10.04 5.63
CA SER A 75 -10.77 11.40 5.84
C SER A 75 -12.19 11.45 6.43
#